data_AF-A0A842N7D4-F1
#
_entry.id   AF-A0A842N7D4-F1
#
_cell.length_a   1.000
_cell.length_b   1.000
_cell.length_c   1.000
_cell.angle_alpha   90.00
_cell.angle_beta   90.00
_cell.angle_gamma   90.00
#
_symmetry.space_group_name_H-M   'P 1'
#
loop_
_entity.id
_entity.type
_entity.pdbx_description
1 polymer ?
#
loop_
_entity_poly.entity_id
_entity_poly.type
_entity_poly.pdbx_seq_one_letter_code
_entity_poly.pdbx_strand_id
1 'polypeptide(L)'
;MTGNTELLFILFIVLLLFGGRKLPELARSMGEAAREFNKATQEPTRYVDEKVRKENDERQAIIDAAKKLGIEVEGRELSDIAEDIVKAASKEESS
;
A
#
# COMPACT_ATOMS: atom_id res chain seq x y z
N MET A 1 0.54 -34.43 -34.32
CA MET A 1 1.96 -34.58 -33.94
C MET A 1 2.88 -33.54 -34.60
N THR A 2 2.39 -32.66 -35.49
CA THR A 2 3.23 -31.74 -36.29
C THR A 2 3.56 -30.39 -35.62
N GLY A 3 2.64 -29.82 -34.84
CA GLY A 3 2.82 -28.45 -34.29
C GLY A 3 3.99 -28.25 -33.33
N ASN A 4 4.31 -29.25 -32.49
CA ASN A 4 5.43 -29.12 -31.54
C ASN A 4 6.79 -29.13 -32.26
N THR A 5 6.92 -29.86 -33.36
CA THR A 5 8.18 -29.96 -34.13
C THR A 5 8.47 -28.65 -34.86
N GLU A 6 7.46 -28.03 -35.45
CA GLU A 6 7.57 -26.72 -36.12
C GLU A 6 8.01 -25.63 -35.14
N LEU A 7 7.42 -25.61 -33.94
CA LEU A 7 7.79 -24.68 -32.87
C LEU A 7 9.25 -24.86 -32.42
N LEU A 8 9.70 -26.10 -32.29
CA LEU A 8 11.08 -26.45 -31.90
C LEU A 8 12.09 -26.01 -32.98
N PHE A 9 11.72 -26.14 -34.26
CA PHE A 9 12.54 -25.70 -35.38
C PHE A 9 12.68 -24.16 -35.42
N ILE A 10 11.59 -23.43 -35.19
CA ILE A 10 11.61 -21.97 -35.10
C ILE A 10 12.48 -21.53 -33.91
N LEU A 11 12.30 -22.15 -32.74
CA LEU A 11 13.11 -21.88 -31.56
C LEU A 11 14.60 -22.14 -31.83
N PHE A 12 14.93 -23.20 -32.55
CA PHE A 12 16.30 -23.52 -32.95
C PHE A 12 16.91 -22.42 -33.85
N ILE A 13 16.17 -21.93 -34.84
CA ILE A 13 16.64 -20.82 -35.70
C ILE A 13 16.85 -19.55 -34.88
N VAL A 14 15.91 -19.19 -33.99
CA VAL A 14 16.03 -18.03 -33.09
C VAL A 14 17.26 -18.18 -32.19
N LEU A 15 17.51 -19.37 -31.65
CA LEU A 15 18.68 -19.68 -30.84
C LEU A 15 20.00 -19.55 -31.63
N LEU A 16 20.02 -19.85 -32.93
CA LEU A 16 21.21 -19.66 -33.77
C LEU A 16 21.47 -18.18 -34.06
N LEU A 17 20.42 -17.38 -34.30
CA LEU A 17 20.54 -15.95 -34.58
C LEU A 17 20.97 -15.14 -33.36
N PHE A 18 20.34 -15.40 -32.21
CA PHE A 18 20.57 -14.63 -30.98
C PHE A 18 21.55 -15.32 -30.00
N GLY A 19 21.80 -16.62 -30.18
CA GLY A 19 22.58 -17.43 -29.24
C GLY A 19 21.74 -17.88 -28.03
N GLY A 20 22.04 -19.08 -27.52
CA GLY A 20 21.32 -19.67 -26.38
C GLY A 20 21.40 -18.89 -25.05
N ARG A 21 22.30 -17.91 -24.96
CA ARG A 21 22.43 -17.05 -23.77
C ARG A 21 21.45 -15.87 -23.76
N LYS A 22 20.94 -15.44 -24.92
CA LYS A 22 20.09 -14.23 -25.01
C LYS A 22 18.66 -14.45 -24.53
N LEU A 23 18.07 -15.62 -24.81
CA LEU A 23 16.73 -15.96 -24.31
C LEU A 23 16.62 -15.92 -22.77
N PRO A 24 17.50 -16.57 -21.99
CA PRO A 24 17.42 -16.52 -20.53
C PRO A 24 17.75 -15.13 -19.95
N GLU A 25 18.63 -14.36 -20.60
CA GLU A 25 18.93 -12.98 -20.23
C GLU A 25 17.70 -12.07 -20.40
N LEU A 26 17.01 -12.19 -21.55
CA LEU A 26 15.77 -11.47 -21.82
C LEU A 26 14.67 -11.87 -20.82
N ALA A 27 14.47 -13.17 -20.58
CA ALA A 27 13.48 -13.65 -19.62
C ALA A 27 13.72 -13.11 -18.20
N ARG A 28 14.98 -13.04 -17.75
CA ARG A 28 15.33 -12.43 -16.46
C ARG A 28 15.00 -10.95 -16.42
N SER A 29 15.45 -10.18 -17.42
CA SER A 29 15.18 -8.73 -17.47
C SER A 29 13.69 -8.40 -17.57
N MET A 30 12.91 -9.17 -18.34
CA MET A 30 11.46 -9.02 -18.43
C MET A 30 10.77 -9.42 -17.12
N GLY A 31 11.25 -10.47 -16.43
CA GLY A 31 10.73 -10.87 -15.13
C GLY A 31 10.97 -9.81 -14.05
N GLU A 32 12.16 -9.22 -14.03
CA GLU A 32 12.50 -8.11 -13.14
C GLU A 32 11.63 -6.87 -13.45
N ALA A 33 11.49 -6.49 -14.72
CA ALA A 33 10.64 -5.38 -15.13
C ALA A 33 9.16 -5.61 -14.76
N ALA A 34 8.64 -6.82 -14.98
CA ALA A 34 7.27 -7.17 -14.60
C ALA A 34 7.07 -7.16 -13.08
N ARG A 35 8.07 -7.61 -12.31
CA ARG A 35 8.02 -7.57 -10.84
C ARG A 35 7.98 -6.14 -10.31
N GLU A 36 8.86 -5.28 -10.80
CA GLU A 36 8.88 -3.87 -10.40
C GLU A 36 7.62 -3.14 -10.84
N PHE A 37 7.10 -3.42 -12.05
CA PHE A 37 5.82 -2.88 -12.52
C PHE A 37 4.64 -3.25 -11.60
N ASN A 38 4.55 -4.53 -11.22
CA ASN A 38 3.51 -5.00 -10.29
C ASN A 38 3.63 -4.34 -8.92
N LYS A 39 4.86 -4.21 -8.39
CA LYS A 39 5.13 -3.57 -7.11
C LYS A 39 4.73 -2.09 -7.13
N ALA A 40 5.14 -1.35 -8.16
CA ALA A 40 4.80 0.06 -8.35
C ALA A 40 3.29 0.30 -8.51
N THR A 41 2.55 -0.68 -9.02
CA THR A 41 1.09 -0.58 -9.18
C THR A 41 0.34 -0.91 -7.89
N GLN A 42 0.88 -1.77 -7.03
CA GLN A 42 0.21 -2.22 -5.79
C GLN A 42 0.61 -1.43 -4.54
N GLU A 43 1.83 -0.91 -4.46
CA GLU A 43 2.29 -0.09 -3.33
C GLU A 43 1.44 1.17 -3.08
N PRO A 44 1.04 1.97 -4.10
CA PRO A 44 0.28 3.20 -3.87
C PRO A 44 -1.03 2.96 -3.13
N THR A 45 -1.74 1.90 -3.50
CA THR A 45 -3.00 1.50 -2.84
C THR A 45 -2.77 1.08 -1.40
N ARG A 46 -1.68 0.34 -1.12
CA ARG A 46 -1.35 -0.11 0.23
C ARG A 46 -0.95 1.04 1.16
N TYR A 47 -0.19 2.02 0.67
CA TYR A 47 0.19 3.19 1.45
C TYR A 47 -1.00 4.08 1.80
N VAL A 48 -1.93 4.26 0.85
CA VAL A 48 -3.16 5.03 1.09
C VAL A 48 -4.06 4.31 2.07
N ASP A 49 -4.29 3.01 1.88
CA ASP A 49 -5.16 2.22 2.75
C ASP A 49 -4.62 2.14 4.20
N GLU A 50 -3.30 1.99 4.37
CA GLU A 50 -2.68 2.01 5.70
C GLU A 50 -2.72 3.39 6.36
N LYS A 51 -2.52 4.49 5.60
CA LYS A 51 -2.65 5.85 6.13
C LYS A 51 -4.08 6.15 6.56
N VAL A 52 -5.05 5.86 5.70
CA VAL A 52 -6.48 6.08 5.97
C VAL A 52 -6.93 5.26 7.18
N ARG A 53 -6.44 4.03 7.32
CA ARG A 53 -6.73 3.20 8.50
C ARG A 53 -6.15 3.80 9.79
N LYS A 54 -4.88 4.21 9.80
CA LYS A 54 -4.26 4.85 10.98
C LYS A 54 -4.95 6.14 11.38
N GLU A 55 -5.31 6.98 10.40
CA GLU A 55 -6.03 8.23 10.65
C GLU A 55 -7.42 8.00 11.26
N ASN A 56 -8.15 6.97 10.80
CA ASN A 56 -9.42 6.58 11.39
C ASN A 56 -9.28 6.02 12.81
N ASP A 57 -8.26 5.19 13.06
CA ASP A 57 -7.98 4.63 14.38
C ASP A 57 -7.64 5.74 15.41
N GLU A 58 -6.83 6.74 15.02
CA GLU A 58 -6.51 7.91 15.85
C GLU A 58 -7.75 8.78 16.11
N ARG A 59 -8.54 9.06 15.06
CA ARG A 59 -9.81 9.78 15.17
C ARG A 59 -10.76 9.11 16.15
N GLN A 60 -10.87 7.78 16.09
CA GLN A 60 -11.75 7.02 16.98
C GLN A 60 -11.28 7.08 18.44
N ALA A 61 -9.96 6.99 18.68
CA ALA A 61 -9.40 7.10 20.03
C ALA A 61 -9.69 8.47 20.67
N ILE A 62 -9.59 9.56 19.89
CA ILE A 62 -9.91 10.92 20.36
C ILE A 62 -11.40 11.05 20.67
N ILE A 63 -12.28 10.53 19.80
CA ILE A 63 -13.73 10.56 20.01
C ILE A 63 -14.13 9.76 21.26
N ASP A 64 -13.52 8.60 21.47
CA ASP A 64 -13.81 7.76 22.64
C ASP A 64 -13.34 8.42 23.94
N ALA A 65 -12.21 9.12 23.91
CA ALA A 65 -11.74 9.92 25.05
C ALA A 65 -12.68 11.10 25.36
N ALA A 66 -13.10 11.84 24.33
CA ALA A 66 -14.05 12.93 24.46
C ALA A 66 -15.38 12.47 25.06
N LYS A 67 -15.94 11.36 24.56
CA LYS A 67 -17.18 10.77 25.08
C LYS A 67 -17.07 10.39 26.55
N LYS A 68 -15.94 9.84 26.99
CA LYS A 68 -15.71 9.49 28.41
C LYS A 68 -15.67 10.72 29.31
N LEU A 69 -15.20 11.85 28.80
CA LEU A 69 -15.15 13.13 29.51
C LEU A 69 -16.45 13.94 29.38
N GLY A 70 -17.48 13.39 28.72
CA GLY A 70 -18.74 14.09 28.49
C GLY A 70 -18.64 15.25 27.51
N ILE A 71 -17.59 15.31 26.70
CA ILE A 71 -17.37 16.34 25.69
C ILE A 71 -18.21 15.99 24.45
N GLU A 72 -18.99 16.97 23.97
CA GLU A 72 -19.79 16.82 22.76
C GLU A 72 -18.90 16.77 21.51
N VAL A 73 -19.10 15.74 20.67
CA VAL A 73 -18.24 15.42 19.51
C VAL A 73 -18.94 15.59 18.16
N GLU A 74 -20.26 15.68 18.14
CA GLU A 74 -21.03 15.73 16.90
C GLU A 74 -20.87 17.09 16.19
N GLY A 75 -20.47 17.06 14.92
CA GLY A 75 -20.31 18.27 14.11
C GLY A 75 -19.08 19.12 14.41
N ARG A 76 -18.15 18.66 15.25
CA ARG A 76 -16.91 19.37 15.62
C ARG A 76 -15.68 18.83 14.90
N GLU A 77 -14.67 19.69 14.70
CA GLU A 77 -13.37 19.24 14.23
C GLU A 77 -12.60 18.47 15.31
N LEU A 78 -11.74 17.54 14.87
CA LEU A 78 -10.88 16.74 15.75
C LEU A 78 -9.90 17.56 16.57
N SER A 79 -9.38 18.64 15.98
CA SER A 79 -8.51 19.64 16.61
C SER A 79 -9.18 20.26 17.83
N ASP A 80 -10.42 20.73 17.66
CA ASP A 80 -11.19 21.36 18.72
C ASP A 80 -11.51 20.39 19.86
N ILE A 81 -11.86 19.14 19.51
CA ILE A 81 -12.13 18.08 20.49
C ILE A 81 -10.86 17.75 21.28
N ALA A 82 -9.71 17.62 20.61
CA ALA A 82 -8.44 17.34 21.26
C ALA A 82 -8.01 18.47 22.20
N GLU A 83 -8.20 19.73 21.80
CA GLU A 83 -7.89 20.88 22.63
C GLU A 83 -8.76 20.94 23.89
N ASP A 84 -10.06 20.62 23.77
CA ASP A 84 -10.98 20.58 24.91
C ASP A 84 -10.66 19.42 25.87
N ILE A 85 -10.23 18.27 25.37
CA ILE A 85 -9.74 17.16 26.21
C ILE A 85 -8.54 17.62 27.04
N VAL A 86 -7.57 18.29 26.42
CA VAL A 86 -6.37 18.79 27.11
C VAL A 86 -6.74 19.85 28.16
N LYS A 87 -7.63 20.78 27.81
CA LYS A 87 -8.15 21.79 28.75
C LYS A 87 -8.88 21.14 29.93
N ALA A 88 -9.73 20.15 29.68
CA ALA A 88 -10.46 19.44 30.73
C ALA A 88 -9.52 18.71 31.69
N ALA A 89 -8.54 17.96 31.17
CA ALA A 89 -7.56 17.24 31.98
C ALA A 89 -6.71 18.19 32.85
N SER A 90 -6.27 19.32 32.29
CA SER A 90 -5.47 20.31 33.03
C SER A 90 -6.22 21.03 34.15
N LYS A 91 -7.56 21.07 34.08
CA LYS A 91 -8.41 21.74 35.07
C LYS A 91 -8.76 20.84 36.26
N GLU A 92 -8.71 19.52 36.04
CA GLU A 92 -9.00 18.49 37.04
C GLU A 92 -7.80 18.21 37.96
N GLU A 93 -6.56 18.40 37.48
CA GLU A 93 -5.33 18.25 38.28
C GLU A 93 -4.99 19.46 39.20
N SER A 94 -5.66 20.61 39.01
CA SER A 94 -5.36 21.84 39.76
C SER A 94 -6.32 22.12 40.93
N SER A 95 -7.22 21.19 41.26
CA SER A 95 -8.10 21.22 42.45
C SER A 95 -7.73 20.12 43.44
#